data_AF-A0AAX2IRV9-F1
#
_entry.id   AF-A0AAX2IRV9-F1
#
_cell.length_a   1.000
_cell.length_b   1.000
_cell.length_c   1.000
_cell.angle_alpha   90.00
_cell.angle_beta   90.00
_cell.angle_gamma   90.00
#
_symmetry.space_group_name_H-M   'P 1'
#
loop_
_entity.id
_entity.type
_entity.pdbx_description
1 polymer ?
#
loop_
_entity_poly.entity_id
_entity_poly.type
_entity_poly.pdbx_seq_one_letter_code
_entity_poly.pdbx_strand_id
1 'polypeptide(L)'
;MYNKMFKPLDIDPILYFKMYSNHTEGRVDDCCAFILMPSGLQRHWVSLQSIQFAFNKCGDILGISIIFSGNEWDIHKKVRETMEGMLKLKLQHERGEELFVFDEEKRTLHLGIVPCKDSRTYIEGIIALIKDSYRLKADFAEDIKSQLLNKDYLAQEFTRLRWRPPEKESLCLVM
;
A
#
# COMPACT_ATOMS: atom_id res chain seq x y z
N MET A 1 -37.44 -21.62 16.96
CA MET A 1 -35.96 -21.47 16.84
C MET A 1 -35.67 -21.09 15.40
N TYR A 2 -35.57 -19.79 15.10
CA TYR A 2 -35.37 -19.31 13.73
C TYR A 2 -33.88 -19.06 13.46
N ASN A 3 -33.44 -19.64 12.34
CA ASN A 3 -32.23 -19.40 11.55
C ASN A 3 -31.30 -18.27 12.04
N LYS A 4 -30.19 -18.66 12.69
CA LYS A 4 -28.93 -17.92 12.60
C LYS A 4 -28.27 -18.29 11.28
N MET A 5 -28.72 -17.73 10.17
CA MET A 5 -28.01 -17.86 8.89
C MET A 5 -27.82 -16.49 8.27
N PHE A 6 -26.55 -16.19 8.01
CA PHE A 6 -25.98 -15.02 7.33
C PHE A 6 -25.97 -13.72 8.14
N LYS A 7 -24.86 -13.50 8.87
CA LYS A 7 -24.37 -12.13 9.07
C LYS A 7 -23.98 -11.58 7.68
N PRO A 8 -24.31 -10.32 7.35
CA PRO A 8 -23.83 -9.72 6.12
C PRO A 8 -22.29 -9.70 6.15
N LEU A 9 -21.67 -10.41 5.21
CA LEU A 9 -20.21 -10.44 4.99
C LEU A 9 -19.64 -9.04 4.74
N ASP A 10 -20.49 -8.08 4.37
CA ASP A 10 -20.12 -6.71 4.02
C ASP A 10 -19.53 -5.86 5.15
N ILE A 11 -19.49 -6.34 6.40
CA ILE A 11 -18.99 -5.57 7.56
C ILE A 11 -17.67 -6.14 8.12
N ASP A 12 -17.26 -7.34 7.71
CA ASP A 12 -16.05 -7.94 8.27
C ASP A 12 -14.79 -7.19 7.79
N PRO A 13 -13.85 -6.86 8.68
CA PRO A 13 -12.62 -6.20 8.29
C PRO A 13 -11.75 -7.13 7.42
N ILE A 14 -11.01 -6.53 6.49
CA ILE A 14 -10.14 -7.28 5.59
C ILE A 14 -8.89 -7.70 6.36
N LEU A 15 -8.52 -8.98 6.23
CA LEU A 15 -7.26 -9.49 6.76
C LEU A 15 -6.13 -9.13 5.80
N TYR A 16 -5.06 -8.55 6.34
CA TYR A 16 -3.88 -8.15 5.58
C TYR A 16 -2.64 -8.88 6.11
N PHE A 17 -1.74 -9.19 5.19
CA PHE A 17 -0.40 -9.68 5.48
C PHE A 17 0.63 -8.60 5.17
N LYS A 18 1.60 -8.46 6.07
CA LYS A 18 2.78 -7.61 5.87
C LYS A 18 3.88 -8.44 5.21
N MET A 19 4.39 -7.93 4.09
CA MET A 19 5.48 -8.54 3.33
C MET A 19 6.53 -7.48 3.00
N TYR A 20 7.69 -7.94 2.55
CA TYR A 20 8.79 -7.06 2.15
C TYR A 20 9.41 -7.58 0.86
N SER A 21 9.89 -6.68 0.02
CA SER A 21 10.66 -7.03 -1.18
C SER A 21 11.89 -6.13 -1.30
N ASN A 22 13.01 -6.72 -1.74
CA ASN A 22 14.20 -5.98 -2.19
C ASN A 22 14.23 -5.82 -3.72
N HIS A 23 13.23 -6.36 -4.43
CA HIS A 23 13.04 -6.20 -5.85
C HIS A 23 12.05 -5.06 -6.11
N THR A 24 12.53 -4.00 -6.74
CA THR A 24 11.69 -2.90 -7.25
C THR A 24 11.92 -2.74 -8.75
N GLU A 25 10.96 -3.16 -9.57
CA GLU A 25 11.01 -2.88 -11.02
C GLU A 25 11.07 -1.36 -11.26
N GLY A 26 12.00 -0.93 -12.13
CA GLY A 26 11.97 0.39 -12.75
C GLY A 26 12.36 1.60 -11.88
N ARG A 27 12.92 1.42 -10.67
CA ARG A 27 13.47 2.54 -9.89
C ARG A 27 14.99 2.63 -10.01
N VAL A 28 15.47 3.86 -10.21
CA VAL A 28 16.90 4.22 -10.34
C VAL A 28 17.61 4.22 -8.98
N ASP A 29 16.85 4.32 -7.88
CA ASP A 29 17.37 4.34 -6.51
C ASP A 29 17.20 3.00 -5.80
N ASP A 30 18.22 2.63 -5.02
CA ASP A 30 18.23 1.52 -4.08
C ASP A 30 17.08 1.62 -3.06
N CYS A 31 15.96 0.96 -3.36
CA CYS A 31 14.77 0.94 -2.53
C CYS A 31 14.38 -0.49 -2.14
N CYS A 32 13.78 -0.63 -0.96
CA CYS A 32 12.99 -1.79 -0.59
C CYS A 32 11.50 -1.42 -0.60
N ALA A 33 10.63 -2.42 -0.65
CA ALA A 33 9.18 -2.23 -0.59
C ALA A 33 8.63 -2.86 0.70
N PHE A 34 7.83 -2.09 1.44
CA PHE A 34 6.94 -2.56 2.49
C PHE A 34 5.58 -2.82 1.86
N ILE A 35 5.11 -4.06 1.89
CA ILE A 35 3.96 -4.51 1.11
C ILE A 35 2.82 -4.94 2.04
N LEU A 36 1.64 -4.41 1.76
CA LEU A 36 0.37 -4.81 2.38
C LEU A 36 -0.44 -5.61 1.37
N MET A 37 -0.73 -6.87 1.69
CA MET A 37 -1.51 -7.75 0.82
C MET A 37 -2.80 -8.19 1.51
N PRO A 38 -3.98 -7.90 0.95
CA PRO A 38 -5.22 -8.48 1.45
C PRO A 38 -5.23 -10.00 1.22
N SER A 39 -5.85 -10.71 2.16
CA SER A 39 -6.07 -12.15 2.08
C SER A 39 -6.83 -12.52 0.81
N GLY A 40 -6.40 -13.61 0.15
CA GLY A 40 -6.92 -14.05 -1.14
C GLY A 40 -8.45 -14.12 -1.22
N LEU A 41 -9.08 -14.58 -0.13
CA LEU A 41 -10.54 -14.73 -0.04
C LEU A 41 -11.30 -13.40 -0.01
N GLN A 42 -10.65 -12.28 0.29
CA GLN A 42 -11.30 -10.97 0.50
C GLN A 42 -10.83 -9.88 -0.50
N ARG A 43 -9.88 -10.19 -1.40
CA ARG A 43 -9.31 -9.21 -2.35
C ARG A 43 -10.37 -8.53 -3.23
N HIS A 44 -11.38 -9.31 -3.62
CA HIS A 44 -12.48 -8.85 -4.47
C HIS A 44 -13.41 -7.86 -3.76
N TRP A 45 -13.41 -7.78 -2.42
CA TRP A 45 -14.25 -6.84 -1.67
C TRP A 45 -13.72 -5.40 -1.70
N VAL A 46 -12.42 -5.24 -1.98
CA VAL A 46 -11.72 -3.94 -1.97
C VAL A 46 -10.99 -3.65 -3.28
N SER A 47 -11.16 -4.51 -4.28
CA SER A 47 -10.53 -4.45 -5.60
C SER A 47 -9.02 -4.23 -5.55
N LEU A 48 -8.34 -4.87 -4.60
CA LEU A 48 -6.95 -4.61 -4.25
C LEU A 48 -6.09 -5.88 -4.29
N GLN A 49 -4.98 -5.82 -5.02
CA GLN A 49 -3.95 -6.85 -4.99
C GLN A 49 -2.91 -6.58 -3.91
N SER A 50 -2.37 -5.35 -3.85
CA SER A 50 -1.45 -4.93 -2.79
C SER A 50 -1.25 -3.42 -2.74
N ILE A 51 -0.80 -2.91 -1.59
CA ILE A 51 -0.28 -1.55 -1.43
C ILE A 51 1.19 -1.65 -1.06
N GLN A 52 2.05 -0.88 -1.71
CA GLN A 52 3.50 -0.94 -1.56
C GLN A 52 4.05 0.43 -1.21
N PHE A 53 4.77 0.54 -0.10
CA PHE A 53 5.52 1.73 0.28
C PHE A 53 6.99 1.50 -0.04
N ALA A 54 7.53 2.27 -0.98
CA ALA A 54 8.94 2.20 -1.33
C ALA A 54 9.75 3.07 -0.37
N PHE A 55 10.79 2.50 0.25
CA PHE A 55 11.64 3.21 1.20
C PHE A 55 13.12 2.97 0.93
N ASN A 56 13.95 3.96 1.25
CA ASN A 56 15.39 3.94 1.03
C ASN A 56 16.18 3.52 2.29
N LYS A 57 17.51 3.50 2.17
CA LYS A 57 18.45 3.20 3.27
C LYS A 57 18.33 4.10 4.50
N CYS A 58 17.81 5.32 4.33
CA CYS A 58 17.60 6.28 5.42
C CYS A 58 16.25 6.09 6.11
N GLY A 59 15.43 5.14 5.65
CA GLY A 59 14.06 4.95 6.11
C GLY A 59 13.09 6.00 5.59
N ASP A 60 13.45 6.77 4.57
CA ASP A 60 12.53 7.70 3.92
C ASP A 60 11.62 6.95 2.95
N ILE A 61 10.30 7.21 3.04
CA ILE A 61 9.34 6.72 2.06
C ILE A 61 9.40 7.63 0.83
N LEU A 62 9.75 7.04 -0.32
CA LEU A 62 9.93 7.72 -1.60
C LEU A 62 8.72 7.59 -2.51
N GLY A 63 7.76 6.72 -2.18
CA GLY A 63 6.52 6.64 -2.92
C GLY A 63 5.65 5.46 -2.53
N ILE A 64 4.47 5.45 -3.12
CA ILE A 64 3.42 4.47 -2.88
C ILE A 64 2.95 3.92 -4.21
N SER A 65 2.78 2.61 -4.29
CA SER A 65 2.17 1.93 -5.43
C SER A 65 0.97 1.12 -4.95
N ILE A 66 -0.19 1.31 -5.56
CA ILE A 66 -1.42 0.60 -5.26
C ILE A 66 -1.77 -0.23 -6.49
N ILE A 67 -1.68 -1.55 -6.35
CA ILE A 67 -1.94 -2.50 -7.43
C ILE A 67 -3.37 -3.03 -7.24
N PHE A 68 -4.21 -2.80 -8.24
CA PHE A 68 -5.62 -3.16 -8.19
C PHE A 68 -5.87 -4.54 -8.81
N SER A 69 -6.90 -5.21 -8.33
CA SER A 69 -7.37 -6.49 -8.88
C SER A 69 -8.88 -6.50 -8.98
N GLY A 70 -9.42 -7.12 -10.03
CA GLY A 70 -10.86 -7.17 -10.26
C GLY A 70 -11.20 -6.97 -11.73
N ASN A 71 -12.48 -6.71 -12.00
CA ASN A 71 -12.91 -6.26 -13.31
C ASN A 71 -12.51 -4.79 -13.54
N GLU A 72 -12.44 -4.40 -14.80
CA GLU A 72 -11.97 -3.08 -15.23
C GLU A 72 -12.80 -1.94 -14.63
N TRP A 73 -14.14 -2.07 -14.62
CA TRP A 73 -15.03 -1.05 -14.09
C TRP A 73 -14.79 -0.77 -12.59
N ASP A 74 -14.68 -1.82 -11.78
CA ASP A 74 -14.39 -1.71 -10.34
C ASP A 74 -13.01 -1.07 -10.10
N ILE A 75 -12.01 -1.41 -10.93
CA ILE A 75 -10.67 -0.84 -10.84
C ILE A 75 -10.72 0.66 -11.13
N HIS A 76 -11.30 1.10 -12.25
CA HIS A 76 -11.38 2.52 -12.57
C HIS A 76 -12.15 3.33 -11.54
N LYS A 77 -13.24 2.76 -11.00
CA LYS A 77 -13.97 3.38 -9.89
C LYS A 77 -13.06 3.55 -8.67
N LYS A 78 -12.33 2.49 -8.28
CA LYS A 78 -11.47 2.53 -7.10
C LYS A 78 -10.26 3.45 -7.27
N VAL A 79 -9.66 3.47 -8.45
CA VAL A 79 -8.58 4.40 -8.81
C VAL A 79 -9.05 5.83 -8.66
N ARG A 80 -10.22 6.18 -9.20
CA ARG A 80 -10.79 7.52 -9.10
C ARG A 80 -11.02 7.94 -7.64
N GLU A 81 -11.71 7.11 -6.86
CA GLU A 81 -11.94 7.37 -5.43
C GLU A 81 -10.63 7.59 -4.67
N THR A 82 -9.62 6.76 -4.95
CA THR A 82 -8.31 6.83 -4.30
C THR A 82 -7.56 8.09 -4.69
N MET A 83 -7.53 8.43 -5.99
CA MET A 83 -6.89 9.65 -6.49
C MET A 83 -7.56 10.91 -5.93
N GLU A 84 -8.89 10.95 -5.85
CA GLU A 84 -9.62 12.06 -5.23
C GLU A 84 -9.26 12.23 -3.76
N GLY A 85 -9.17 11.14 -3.00
CA GLY A 85 -8.74 11.15 -1.59
C GLY A 85 -7.31 11.66 -1.43
N MET A 86 -6.39 11.16 -2.26
CA MET A 86 -4.98 11.59 -2.23
C MET A 86 -4.81 13.05 -2.66
N LEU A 87 -5.58 13.52 -3.64
CA LEU A 87 -5.55 14.93 -4.07
C LEU A 87 -6.00 15.86 -2.94
N LYS A 88 -7.05 15.48 -2.19
CA LYS A 88 -7.51 16.25 -1.01
C LYS A 88 -6.40 16.35 0.04
N LEU A 89 -5.71 15.24 0.34
CA LEU A 89 -4.57 15.25 1.26
C LEU A 89 -3.44 16.13 0.73
N LYS A 90 -3.10 16.04 -0.56
CA LYS A 90 -2.06 16.86 -1.20
C LYS A 90 -2.35 18.35 -1.01
N LEU A 91 -3.60 18.78 -1.24
CA LEU A 91 -4.04 20.16 -1.06
C LEU A 91 -4.00 20.60 0.41
N GLN A 92 -4.43 19.74 1.34
CA GLN A 92 -4.41 20.03 2.79
C GLN A 92 -2.99 20.21 3.35
N HIS A 93 -2.00 19.54 2.75
CA HIS A 93 -0.61 19.57 3.19
C HIS A 93 0.29 20.45 2.30
N GLU A 94 -0.29 21.31 1.44
CA GLU A 94 0.43 22.25 0.56
C GLU A 94 1.54 21.60 -0.28
N ARG A 95 1.26 20.39 -0.78
CA ARG A 95 2.21 19.57 -1.53
C ARG A 95 2.17 19.92 -3.03
N GLY A 96 3.29 20.32 -3.60
CA GLY A 96 3.36 20.97 -4.91
C GLY A 96 3.78 20.09 -6.10
N GLU A 97 4.59 19.05 -5.90
CA GLU A 97 5.32 18.39 -7.00
C GLU A 97 5.05 16.89 -7.15
N GLU A 98 4.33 16.26 -6.22
CA GLU A 98 4.06 14.82 -6.27
C GLU A 98 3.15 14.47 -7.46
N LEU A 99 3.62 13.58 -8.34
CA LEU A 99 2.89 13.10 -9.51
C LEU A 99 2.07 11.86 -9.14
N PHE A 100 0.76 11.90 -9.47
CA PHE A 100 -0.11 10.73 -9.48
C PHE A 100 -0.14 10.17 -10.90
N VAL A 101 0.24 8.90 -11.07
CA VAL A 101 0.23 8.24 -12.38
C VAL A 101 -0.49 6.91 -12.25
N PHE A 102 -1.53 6.71 -13.06
CA PHE A 102 -2.18 5.40 -13.18
C PHE A 102 -1.68 4.70 -14.45
N ASP A 103 -1.05 3.55 -14.27
CA ASP A 103 -0.66 2.64 -15.34
C ASP A 103 -1.81 1.64 -15.55
N GLU A 104 -2.55 1.80 -16.66
CA GLU A 104 -3.71 0.95 -16.98
C GLU A 104 -3.31 -0.49 -17.30
N GLU A 105 -2.14 -0.69 -17.95
CA GLU A 105 -1.63 -2.00 -18.32
C GLU A 105 -1.26 -2.80 -17.08
N LYS A 106 -0.53 -2.17 -16.16
CA LYS A 106 -0.14 -2.78 -14.88
C LYS A 106 -1.22 -2.67 -13.81
N ARG A 107 -2.36 -2.00 -14.09
CA ARG A 107 -3.44 -1.72 -13.13
C ARG A 107 -2.90 -1.14 -11.82
N THR A 108 -1.95 -0.21 -11.93
CA THR A 108 -1.20 0.30 -10.77
C THR A 108 -1.27 1.81 -10.69
N LEU A 109 -1.70 2.33 -9.54
CA LEU A 109 -1.60 3.75 -9.21
C LEU A 109 -0.29 4.00 -8.47
N HIS A 110 0.52 4.90 -9.00
CA HIS A 110 1.78 5.34 -8.42
C HIS A 110 1.69 6.77 -7.91
N LEU A 111 2.27 6.99 -6.74
CA LEU A 111 2.50 8.29 -6.12
C LEU A 111 3.98 8.43 -5.76
N GLY A 112 4.67 9.38 -6.39
CA GLY A 112 6.01 9.78 -5.95
C GLY A 112 5.92 10.70 -4.74
N ILE A 113 6.76 10.48 -3.71
CA ILE A 113 6.82 11.33 -2.52
C ILE A 113 8.22 11.90 -2.42
N VAL A 114 8.32 13.23 -2.40
CA VAL A 114 9.58 13.92 -2.14
C VAL A 114 9.79 14.02 -0.61
N PRO A 115 10.87 13.45 -0.05
CA PRO A 115 11.15 13.58 1.38
C PRO A 115 11.40 15.04 1.76
N CYS A 116 10.60 15.57 2.70
CA CYS A 116 10.84 16.87 3.33
C CYS A 116 10.38 16.84 4.80
N LYS A 117 10.54 17.96 5.52
CA LYS A 117 10.21 18.05 6.96
C LYS A 117 8.75 17.67 7.27
N ASP A 118 7.83 17.96 6.36
CA ASP A 118 6.39 17.72 6.54
C ASP A 118 5.91 16.37 5.98
N SER A 119 6.84 15.47 5.58
CA SER A 119 6.45 14.18 4.98
C SER A 119 5.78 13.25 5.97
N ARG A 120 6.05 13.41 7.27
CA ARG A 120 5.43 12.60 8.31
C ARG A 120 3.91 12.76 8.36
N THR A 121 3.42 13.98 8.45
CA THR A 121 1.97 14.26 8.54
C THR A 121 1.24 13.86 7.26
N TYR A 122 1.89 14.04 6.11
CA TYR A 122 1.33 13.61 4.82
C TYR A 122 1.22 12.08 4.75
N ILE A 123 2.26 11.35 5.13
CA ILE A 123 2.24 9.87 5.20
C ILE A 123 1.18 9.39 6.20
N GLU A 124 1.03 10.07 7.35
CA GLU A 124 -0.03 9.77 8.32
C GLU A 124 -1.43 9.93 7.73
N GLY A 125 -1.68 11.02 6.98
CA GLY A 125 -2.93 11.22 6.25
C GLY A 125 -3.17 10.13 5.20
N ILE A 126 -2.13 9.71 4.48
CA ILE A 126 -2.22 8.61 3.51
C ILE A 126 -2.59 7.29 4.19
N ILE A 127 -2.00 6.97 5.34
CA ILE A 127 -2.33 5.76 6.10
C ILE A 127 -3.79 5.80 6.57
N ALA A 128 -4.29 6.95 7.02
CA ALA A 128 -5.70 7.12 7.39
C ALA A 128 -6.64 6.89 6.18
N LEU A 129 -6.31 7.49 5.03
CA LEU A 129 -7.07 7.26 3.78
C LEU A 129 -7.07 5.78 3.39
N ILE A 130 -5.92 5.09 3.49
CA ILE A 130 -5.81 3.67 3.17
C ILE A 130 -6.65 2.83 4.13
N LYS A 131 -6.59 3.13 5.44
CA LYS A 131 -7.36 2.44 6.46
C LYS A 131 -8.86 2.45 6.12
N ASP A 132 -9.40 3.62 5.77
CA ASP A 132 -10.82 3.77 5.49
C ASP A 132 -11.17 3.21 4.10
N SER A 133 -10.39 3.54 3.07
CA SER A 133 -10.65 3.14 1.68
C SER A 133 -10.55 1.64 1.44
N TYR A 134 -9.71 0.94 2.22
CA TYR A 134 -9.43 -0.49 2.07
C TYR A 134 -9.73 -1.31 3.33
N ARG A 135 -10.48 -0.73 4.28
CA ARG A 135 -11.06 -1.44 5.43
C ARG A 135 -10.04 -2.20 6.28
N LEU A 136 -8.89 -1.58 6.54
CA LEU A 136 -7.91 -2.15 7.46
C LEU A 136 -8.48 -2.19 8.88
N LYS A 137 -8.18 -3.26 9.63
CA LYS A 137 -8.47 -3.28 11.07
C LYS A 137 -7.73 -2.14 11.78
N ALA A 138 -8.36 -1.55 12.79
CA ALA A 138 -7.80 -0.39 13.49
C ALA A 138 -6.46 -0.70 14.17
N ASP A 139 -6.34 -1.84 14.83
CA ASP A 139 -5.10 -2.32 15.45
C ASP A 139 -3.98 -2.52 14.42
N PHE A 140 -4.31 -3.12 13.28
CA PHE A 140 -3.36 -3.32 12.19
C PHE A 140 -2.93 -2.00 11.54
N ALA A 141 -3.85 -1.04 11.37
CA ALA A 141 -3.53 0.28 10.85
C ALA A 141 -2.58 1.06 11.78
N GLU A 142 -2.78 0.97 13.10
CA GLU A 142 -1.87 1.56 14.08
C GLU A 142 -0.49 0.87 14.08
N ASP A 143 -0.44 -0.46 13.93
CA ASP A 143 0.84 -1.18 13.78
C ASP A 143 1.61 -0.70 12.52
N ILE A 144 0.94 -0.65 11.37
CA ILE A 144 1.53 -0.14 10.12
C ILE A 144 2.01 1.30 10.31
N LYS A 145 1.20 2.16 10.93
CA LYS A 145 1.54 3.55 11.19
C LYS A 145 2.80 3.66 12.05
N SER A 146 2.90 2.87 13.11
CA SER A 146 4.08 2.86 13.99
C SER A 146 5.36 2.48 13.25
N GLN A 147 5.26 1.58 12.26
CA GLN A 147 6.39 1.09 11.47
C GLN A 147 6.76 2.05 10.33
N LEU A 148 5.78 2.51 9.54
CA LEU A 148 6.01 3.38 8.39
C LEU A 148 6.43 4.81 8.77
N LEU A 149 6.03 5.30 9.95
CA LEU A 149 6.45 6.62 10.45
C LEU A 149 7.78 6.56 11.22
N ASN A 150 8.33 5.37 11.45
CA ASN A 150 9.59 5.18 12.16
C ASN A 150 10.74 4.95 11.17
N LYS A 151 11.56 6.00 10.96
CA LYS A 151 12.71 5.94 10.06
C LYS A 151 13.75 4.90 10.49
N ASP A 152 14.02 4.78 11.79
CA ASP A 152 15.01 3.81 12.30
C ASP A 152 14.56 2.39 12.02
N TYR A 153 13.27 2.09 12.21
CA TYR A 153 12.68 0.80 11.86
C TYR A 153 12.87 0.49 10.37
N LEU A 154 12.51 1.43 9.48
CA LEU A 154 12.64 1.23 8.04
C LEU A 154 14.10 1.11 7.58
N ALA A 155 15.02 1.86 8.17
CA ALA A 155 16.45 1.74 7.88
C ALA A 155 17.03 0.37 8.31
N GLN A 156 16.59 -0.14 9.47
CA GLN A 156 16.94 -1.50 9.92
C GLN A 156 16.38 -2.55 8.97
N GLU A 157 15.12 -2.43 8.55
CA GLU A 157 14.50 -3.33 7.59
C GLU A 157 15.18 -3.28 6.22
N PHE A 158 15.57 -2.08 5.75
CA PHE A 158 16.35 -1.92 4.53
C PHE A 158 17.64 -2.73 4.58
N THR A 159 18.38 -2.59 5.68
CA THR A 159 19.62 -3.33 5.92
C THR A 159 19.36 -4.83 5.91
N ARG A 160 18.34 -5.29 6.65
CA ARG A 160 17.97 -6.70 6.75
C ARG A 160 17.63 -7.33 5.40
N LEU A 161 16.96 -6.60 4.51
CA LEU A 161 16.50 -7.08 3.20
C LEU A 161 17.62 -7.08 2.14
N ARG A 162 18.55 -6.13 2.20
CA ARG A 162 19.67 -6.01 1.25
C ARG A 162 20.69 -7.15 1.37
N TRP A 163 20.87 -7.71 2.56
CA TRP A 163 21.78 -8.83 2.80
C TRP A 163 21.16 -10.20 2.50
N ARG A 164 19.88 -10.25 2.09
CA ARG A 164 19.27 -11.48 1.59
C ARG A 164 19.53 -11.58 0.08
N PRO A 165 19.99 -12.75 -0.42
CA PRO A 165 20.07 -12.95 -1.87
C PRO A 165 18.69 -12.65 -2.49
N PRO A 166 18.64 -12.05 -3.69
CA PRO A 166 17.37 -11.78 -4.37
C PRO A 166 16.54 -13.07 -4.38
N GLU A 167 15.27 -12.96 -3.99
CA GLU A 167 14.35 -14.09 -4.07
C GLU A 167 14.37 -14.58 -5.52
N LYS A 168 14.73 -15.85 -5.72
CA LYS A 168 14.58 -16.47 -7.03
C LYS A 168 13.11 -16.39 -7.40
N GLU A 169 12.81 -16.02 -8.65
CA GLU A 169 11.45 -16.05 -9.18
C GLU A 169 10.81 -17.39 -8.79
N SER A 170 9.85 -17.33 -7.88
CA SER A 170 9.14 -18.53 -7.45
C SER A 170 8.23 -18.88 -8.61
N LEU A 171 8.62 -19.90 -9.37
CA LEU A 171 7.72 -20.56 -10.32
C LEU A 171 6.45 -20.90 -9.55
N CYS A 172 5.36 -20.19 -9.86
CA CYS A 172 4.04 -20.55 -9.38
C CYS A 172 3.81 -22.00 -9.83
N LEU A 173 3.85 -22.94 -8.89
CA LEU A 173 3.28 -24.26 -9.10
C LEU A 173 1.78 -24.03 -9.19
N VAL A 174 1.29 -23.93 -10.42
CA VAL A 174 -0.13 -24.10 -10.72
C VAL A 174 -0.45 -25.54 -10.29
N MET A 175 -1.19 -25.69 -9.18
CA MET A 175 -1.85 -26.94 -8.81
C MET A 175 -3.26 -26.96 -9.41
#